data_AF-A0A1C5NPH8-F1
#
_entry.id   AF-A0A1C5NPH8-F1
#
_cell.length_a   1.000
_cell.length_b   1.000
_cell.length_c   1.000
_cell.angle_alpha   90.00
_cell.angle_beta   90.00
_cell.angle_gamma   90.00
#
_symmetry.space_group_name_H-M   'P 1'
#
loop_
_entity.id
_entity.type
_entity.pdbx_description
1 polymer ?
#
loop_
_entity_poly.entity_id
_entity_poly.type
_entity_poly.pdbx_seq_one_letter_code
_entity_poly.pdbx_strand_id
1 'polypeptide(L)'
;MQFNSYLFIMIFLPAALTGYFGLHHFGKERAARMFLAAMSLLFFAYGNPWYLVLLLISAVFNWWISRMFYRSGANDGNRPAQSPSFGKALLTIAIAANLGLLFYYKYFNFFIENLNLIFRQDLVLSKILLPVGISFFTFQQIAWLVDSWRGETGEYGFLDYVLFTVYFPKIAMGPILLHWEFIPQLWDESRRNMNPEHMSKGLMVFAVGLFKKVILAEFFASPVAWGYAQVEMLSSTDAFLVMLAYAFQLYFDFSGYCDMAMGISRMFNLELPPNFDSPYKALSPVDFWKRWHMTLTRFLRTYIYFPLGGSRKGTVRTYVNIMIVFLASGLWHGANWTFILWGALHGAAQALNRAFEKQWNQLHTAFQWMATFLFVNMTWVIFRADSISQAKQFLKQLVRLDNMQLSPGWLGSFKLVELPLAIQSHRVFCVVLIHAIALYLVMNTRNMGEAELKPTLLRSIGTALLLVWSVISLAGISTFIYFQF
;
A
#
# COMPACT_ATOMS: atom_id res chain seq x y z
N MET A 1 10.54 12.22 -1.27
CA MET A 1 9.69 13.15 -2.06
C MET A 1 8.31 12.51 -2.21
N GLN A 2 7.27 13.24 -2.58
CA GLN A 2 5.92 12.70 -2.83
C GLN A 2 5.50 12.95 -4.28
N PHE A 3 4.70 12.05 -4.87
CA PHE A 3 4.26 12.19 -6.28
C PHE A 3 3.32 13.36 -6.50
N ASN A 4 2.53 13.72 -5.49
CA ASN A 4 1.64 14.87 -5.46
C ASN A 4 2.36 16.14 -5.00
N SER A 5 3.54 16.45 -5.55
CA SER A 5 4.28 17.68 -5.25
C SER A 5 4.74 18.38 -6.52
N TYR A 6 4.75 19.72 -6.51
CA TYR A 6 5.24 20.52 -7.65
C TYR A 6 6.67 20.13 -8.05
N LEU A 7 7.55 19.97 -7.06
CA LEU A 7 8.93 19.54 -7.29
C LEU A 7 9.01 18.18 -8.00
N PHE A 8 8.15 17.23 -7.62
CA PHE A 8 8.13 15.93 -8.28
C PHE A 8 7.66 16.02 -9.73
N ILE A 9 6.49 16.64 -9.93
CA ILE A 9 5.79 16.65 -11.23
C ILE A 9 6.54 17.50 -12.26
N MET A 10 7.03 18.68 -11.85
CA MET A 10 7.57 19.67 -12.78
C MET A 10 9.08 19.55 -13.00
N ILE A 11 9.81 18.96 -12.05
CA ILE A 11 11.29 18.93 -12.09
C ILE A 11 11.79 17.49 -12.05
N PHE A 12 11.50 16.76 -10.98
CA PHE A 12 12.11 15.44 -10.75
C PHE A 12 11.73 14.42 -11.84
N LEU A 13 10.44 14.28 -12.15
CA LEU A 13 9.96 13.27 -13.11
C LEU A 13 10.45 13.55 -14.55
N PRO A 14 10.34 14.79 -15.09
CA PRO A 14 10.92 15.12 -16.39
C PRO A 14 12.43 14.89 -16.45
N ALA A 15 13.17 15.26 -15.40
CA ALA A 15 14.62 15.03 -15.33
C ALA A 15 14.96 13.53 -15.30
N ALA A 16 14.21 12.73 -14.53
CA ALA A 16 14.41 11.29 -14.43
C ALA A 16 14.15 10.58 -15.77
N LEU A 17 13.05 10.93 -16.47
CA LEU A 17 12.72 10.37 -17.78
C LEU A 17 13.75 10.78 -18.84
N THR A 18 14.10 12.07 -18.90
CA THR A 18 15.05 12.60 -19.88
C THR A 18 16.44 12.01 -19.69
N GLY A 19 16.92 11.92 -18.45
CA GLY A 19 18.24 11.31 -18.19
C GLY A 19 18.26 9.80 -18.47
N TYR A 20 17.21 9.07 -18.10
CA TYR A 20 17.13 7.62 -18.35
C TYR A 20 17.11 7.29 -19.84
N PHE A 21 16.18 7.89 -20.60
CA PHE A 21 16.10 7.63 -22.04
C PHE A 21 17.23 8.29 -22.83
N GLY A 22 17.73 9.45 -22.40
CA GLY A 22 18.89 10.10 -23.01
C GLY A 22 20.14 9.23 -22.92
N LEU A 23 20.42 8.61 -21.77
CA LEU A 23 21.55 7.70 -21.62
C LEU A 23 21.41 6.43 -22.47
N HIS A 24 20.19 5.88 -22.60
CA HIS A 24 19.92 4.78 -23.53
C HIS A 24 20.10 5.19 -24.99
N HIS A 25 19.68 6.40 -25.37
CA HIS A 25 19.89 6.94 -26.72
C HIS A 25 21.39 7.02 -27.08
N PHE A 26 22.26 7.31 -26.12
CA PHE A 26 23.72 7.29 -26.30
C PHE A 26 24.35 5.89 -26.17
N GLY A 27 23.57 4.81 -26.09
CA GLY A 27 24.06 3.43 -25.93
C GLY A 27 24.69 3.14 -24.57
N LYS A 28 24.49 4.01 -23.55
CA LYS A 28 25.10 3.88 -22.21
C LYS A 28 24.17 3.18 -21.23
N GLU A 29 23.86 1.91 -21.49
CA GLU A 29 22.87 1.13 -20.73
C GLU A 29 23.16 1.03 -19.22
N ARG A 30 24.41 0.72 -18.86
CA ARG A 30 24.82 0.66 -17.46
C ARG A 30 24.71 2.02 -16.79
N ALA A 31 25.01 3.10 -17.51
CA ALA A 31 24.84 4.46 -16.99
C ALA A 31 23.37 4.81 -16.80
N ALA A 32 22.47 4.41 -17.71
CA ALA A 32 21.03 4.62 -17.58
C ALA A 32 20.47 3.93 -16.32
N ARG A 33 20.88 2.68 -16.06
CA ARG A 33 20.52 1.94 -14.84
C ARG A 33 21.09 2.61 -13.57
N MET A 34 22.35 3.01 -13.58
CA MET A 34 22.96 3.74 -12.45
C MET A 34 22.27 5.08 -12.20
N PHE A 35 21.90 5.79 -13.26
CA PHE A 35 21.16 7.05 -13.17
C PHE A 35 19.78 6.86 -12.55
N LEU A 36 19.03 5.84 -12.99
CA LEU A 36 17.74 5.51 -12.39
C LEU A 36 17.87 5.14 -10.91
N ALA A 37 18.94 4.43 -10.53
CA ALA A 37 19.23 4.10 -9.14
C ALA A 37 19.53 5.38 -8.34
N ALA A 38 20.39 6.26 -8.86
CA ALA A 38 20.73 7.53 -8.23
C ALA A 38 19.52 8.44 -8.03
N MET A 39 18.68 8.60 -9.07
CA MET A 39 17.42 9.33 -8.97
C MET A 39 16.50 8.71 -7.92
N SER A 40 16.48 7.39 -7.82
CA SER A 40 15.67 6.69 -6.83
C SER A 40 16.14 6.92 -5.40
N LEU A 41 17.46 6.90 -5.17
CA LEU A 41 18.05 7.23 -3.88
C LEU A 41 17.80 8.70 -3.51
N LEU A 42 17.91 9.63 -4.47
CA LEU A 42 17.60 11.05 -4.27
C LEU A 42 16.14 11.26 -3.89
N PHE A 43 15.22 10.58 -4.57
CA PHE A 43 13.79 10.61 -4.24
C PHE A 43 13.54 10.21 -2.77
N PHE A 44 14.20 9.15 -2.32
CA PHE A 44 14.09 8.66 -0.95
C PHE A 44 14.72 9.62 0.06
N ALA A 45 15.94 10.08 -0.20
CA ALA A 45 16.71 10.96 0.67
C ALA A 45 16.06 12.32 0.90
N TYR A 46 15.24 12.81 -0.05
CA TYR A 46 14.56 14.10 0.06
C TYR A 46 13.71 14.24 1.34
N GLY A 47 13.15 13.15 1.85
CA GLY A 47 12.38 13.19 3.10
C GLY A 47 13.29 13.33 4.33
N ASN A 48 14.28 12.43 4.43
CA ASN A 48 15.29 12.47 5.48
C ASN A 48 16.55 11.72 5.00
N PRO A 49 17.69 12.42 4.79
CA PRO A 49 18.92 11.80 4.32
C PRO A 49 19.49 10.73 5.25
N TRP A 50 19.20 10.77 6.55
CA TRP A 50 19.68 9.75 7.49
C TRP A 50 19.05 8.38 7.25
N TYR A 51 17.81 8.35 6.78
CA TYR A 51 17.14 7.09 6.44
C TYR A 51 17.75 6.42 5.21
N LEU A 52 18.33 7.21 4.30
CA LEU A 52 19.07 6.67 3.17
C LEU A 52 20.27 5.84 3.65
N VAL A 53 21.00 6.31 4.68
CA VAL A 53 22.15 5.57 5.23
C VAL A 53 21.69 4.22 5.78
N LEU A 54 20.59 4.19 6.52
CA LEU A 54 20.00 2.96 7.05
C LEU A 54 19.60 1.99 5.92
N LEU A 55 18.92 2.50 4.89
CA LEU A 55 18.51 1.72 3.72
C LEU A 55 19.72 1.11 2.99
N LEU A 56 20.77 1.91 2.76
CA LEU A 56 21.97 1.46 2.04
C LEU A 56 22.76 0.42 2.85
N ILE A 57 22.94 0.62 4.16
CA ILE A 57 23.59 -0.36 5.03
C ILE A 57 22.79 -1.67 5.02
N SER A 58 21.48 -1.60 5.19
CA SER A 58 20.61 -2.78 5.14
C SER A 58 20.68 -3.46 3.77
N ALA A 59 20.69 -2.68 2.68
CA ALA A 59 20.77 -3.22 1.33
C ALA A 59 22.09 -3.96 1.10
N VAL A 60 23.22 -3.36 1.45
CA VAL A 60 24.57 -3.96 1.32
C VAL A 60 24.69 -5.21 2.18
N PHE A 61 24.21 -5.18 3.42
CA PHE A 61 24.19 -6.35 4.29
C PHE A 61 23.43 -7.52 3.65
N ASN A 62 22.18 -7.29 3.23
CA ASN A 62 21.33 -8.31 2.62
C ASN A 62 21.92 -8.83 1.29
N TRP A 63 22.52 -7.96 0.49
CA TRP A 63 23.23 -8.35 -0.73
C TRP A 63 24.40 -9.28 -0.41
N TRP A 64 25.25 -8.90 0.52
CA TRP A 64 26.45 -9.68 0.88
C TRP A 64 26.07 -11.07 1.38
N ILE A 65 25.06 -11.17 2.26
CA ILE A 65 24.52 -12.45 2.72
C ILE A 65 23.96 -13.26 1.55
N SER A 66 23.19 -12.64 0.65
CA SER A 66 22.63 -13.36 -0.51
C SER A 66 23.72 -13.95 -1.41
N ARG A 67 24.88 -13.28 -1.52
CA ARG A 67 26.03 -13.80 -2.28
C ARG A 67 26.77 -14.94 -1.59
N MET A 68 26.69 -15.03 -0.27
CA MET A 68 27.27 -16.16 0.44
C MET A 68 26.55 -17.47 0.07
N PHE A 69 25.25 -17.44 -0.25
CA PHE A 69 24.51 -18.64 -0.69
C PHE A 69 25.08 -19.28 -1.98
N TYR A 70 25.80 -18.50 -2.79
CA TYR A 70 26.28 -18.90 -4.12
C TYR A 70 27.78 -19.29 -4.18
N ARG A 71 28.47 -19.53 -3.06
CA ARG A 71 29.92 -19.83 -3.09
C ARG A 71 30.27 -21.31 -3.36
N SER A 72 31.08 -21.49 -4.42
CA SER A 72 31.99 -22.59 -4.80
C SER A 72 31.41 -23.97 -5.13
N GLY A 73 31.27 -24.25 -6.44
CA GLY A 73 31.31 -25.62 -6.97
C GLY A 73 30.03 -26.19 -7.61
N ALA A 74 28.93 -25.44 -7.68
CA ALA A 74 27.72 -25.90 -8.36
C ALA A 74 27.66 -25.33 -9.79
N ASN A 75 28.29 -26.04 -10.72
CA ASN A 75 28.09 -25.85 -12.17
C ASN A 75 26.70 -26.34 -12.64
N ASP A 76 25.81 -26.67 -11.71
CA ASP A 76 24.47 -27.18 -11.99
C ASP A 76 23.46 -26.25 -11.31
N GLY A 77 22.82 -25.42 -12.14
CA GLY A 77 22.09 -24.19 -11.76
C GLY A 77 20.79 -24.39 -10.96
N ASN A 78 20.73 -25.35 -10.04
CA ASN A 78 19.49 -25.66 -9.31
C ASN A 78 19.65 -26.00 -7.81
N ARG A 79 20.84 -25.83 -7.20
CA ARG A 79 20.98 -25.95 -5.73
C ARG A 79 21.94 -24.91 -5.14
N PRO A 80 21.62 -24.33 -3.96
CA PRO A 80 22.56 -23.49 -3.24
C PRO A 80 23.83 -24.31 -2.90
N ALA A 81 25.00 -23.72 -3.13
CA ALA A 81 26.31 -24.38 -3.09
C ALA A 81 26.80 -24.75 -1.66
N GLN A 82 25.97 -24.55 -0.63
CA GLN A 82 26.33 -24.74 0.78
C GLN A 82 25.62 -25.93 1.42
N SER A 83 26.23 -26.44 2.51
CA SER A 83 25.56 -27.37 3.42
C SER A 83 24.17 -26.81 3.81
N PRO A 84 23.08 -27.61 3.69
CA PRO A 84 21.73 -27.15 3.97
C PRO A 84 21.56 -26.53 5.37
N SER A 85 22.36 -26.95 6.35
CA SER A 85 22.32 -26.44 7.72
C SER A 85 22.90 -25.03 7.84
N PHE A 86 24.05 -24.77 7.22
CA PHE A 86 24.71 -23.47 7.27
C PHE A 86 23.92 -22.41 6.51
N GLY A 87 23.42 -22.73 5.30
CA GLY A 87 22.58 -21.81 4.53
C GLY A 87 21.30 -21.43 5.28
N LYS A 88 20.68 -22.39 5.98
CA LYS A 88 19.48 -22.15 6.81
C LYS A 88 19.78 -21.28 8.03
N ALA A 89 20.91 -21.51 8.71
CA ALA A 89 21.34 -20.68 9.85
C ALA A 89 21.61 -19.24 9.39
N LEU A 90 22.34 -19.07 8.29
CA LEU A 90 22.65 -17.77 7.72
C LEU A 90 21.38 -17.01 7.29
N LEU A 91 20.45 -17.69 6.61
CA LEU A 91 19.15 -17.12 6.26
C LEU A 91 18.37 -16.68 7.51
N THR A 92 18.37 -17.51 8.56
CA THR A 92 17.65 -17.22 9.80
C THR A 92 18.23 -16.00 10.51
N ILE A 93 19.56 -15.89 10.60
CA ILE A 93 20.26 -14.73 11.17
C ILE A 93 19.94 -13.47 10.36
N ALA A 94 19.94 -13.56 9.02
CA ALA A 94 19.68 -12.42 8.17
C ALA A 94 18.22 -11.95 8.24
N ILE A 95 17.26 -12.87 8.28
CA ILE A 95 15.84 -12.54 8.53
C ILE A 95 15.68 -11.93 9.93
N ALA A 96 16.33 -12.50 10.95
CA ALA A 96 16.28 -11.97 12.32
C ALA A 96 16.87 -10.56 12.41
N ALA A 97 17.95 -10.26 11.68
CA ALA A 97 18.52 -8.91 11.62
C ALA A 97 17.56 -7.90 10.99
N ASN A 98 16.90 -8.26 9.87
CA ASN A 98 15.89 -7.42 9.22
C ASN A 98 14.68 -7.18 10.14
N LEU A 99 14.17 -8.23 10.77
CA LEU A 99 13.05 -8.13 11.71
C LEU A 99 13.44 -7.39 13.00
N GLY A 100 14.68 -7.52 13.46
CA GLY A 100 15.21 -6.78 14.61
C GLY A 100 15.29 -5.28 14.35
N LEU A 101 15.73 -4.89 13.15
CA LEU A 101 15.71 -3.50 12.71
C LEU A 101 14.29 -2.94 12.66
N LEU A 102 13.36 -3.68 12.06
CA LEU A 102 11.94 -3.31 12.03
C LEU A 102 11.35 -3.23 13.44
N PHE A 103 11.69 -4.16 14.32
CA PHE A 103 11.26 -4.17 15.71
C PHE A 103 11.73 -2.94 16.48
N TYR A 104 13.02 -2.60 16.38
CA TYR A 104 13.55 -1.42 17.04
C TYR A 104 12.82 -0.14 16.61
N TYR A 105 12.65 0.07 15.31
CA TYR A 105 12.06 1.31 14.81
C TYR A 105 10.54 1.39 14.92
N LYS A 106 9.82 0.25 14.79
CA LYS A 106 8.36 0.22 14.70
C LYS A 106 7.66 -0.30 15.96
N TYR A 107 8.23 -1.32 16.63
CA TYR A 107 7.52 -2.06 17.68
C TYR A 107 8.10 -1.85 19.08
N PHE A 108 9.28 -1.24 19.21
CA PHE A 108 9.97 -1.12 20.50
C PHE A 108 9.13 -0.38 21.55
N ASN A 109 8.61 0.81 21.24
CA ASN A 109 7.79 1.56 22.20
C ASN A 109 6.50 0.82 22.56
N PHE A 110 5.82 0.21 21.60
CA PHE A 110 4.65 -0.63 21.88
C PHE A 110 4.99 -1.81 22.80
N PHE A 111 6.15 -2.44 22.61
CA PHE A 111 6.62 -3.51 23.50
C PHE A 111 6.88 -2.99 24.92
N ILE A 112 7.57 -1.85 25.07
CA ILE A 112 7.83 -1.22 26.37
C ILE A 112 6.53 -0.79 27.06
N GLU A 113 5.58 -0.22 26.33
CA GLU A 113 4.25 0.13 26.86
C GLU A 113 3.53 -1.09 27.45
N ASN A 114 3.55 -2.24 26.76
CA ASN A 114 2.95 -3.47 27.27
C ASN A 114 3.71 -4.04 28.48
N LEU A 115 5.05 -3.94 28.51
CA LEU A 115 5.84 -4.32 29.70
C LEU A 115 5.50 -3.44 30.91
N ASN A 116 5.41 -2.13 30.71
CA ASN A 116 5.02 -1.18 31.75
C ASN A 116 3.63 -1.51 32.31
N LEU A 117 2.67 -1.86 31.45
CA LEU A 117 1.33 -2.28 31.86
C LEU A 117 1.32 -3.60 32.66
N ILE A 118 2.07 -4.61 32.21
CA ILE A 118 2.07 -5.95 32.84
C ILE A 118 2.85 -5.95 34.16
N PHE A 119 4.06 -5.38 34.16
CA PHE A 119 4.97 -5.39 35.30
C PHE A 119 4.83 -4.18 36.21
N ARG A 120 3.93 -3.23 35.87
CA ARG A 120 3.74 -1.95 36.58
C ARG A 120 5.07 -1.20 36.76
N GLN A 121 5.86 -1.17 35.68
CA GLN A 121 7.11 -0.42 35.61
C GLN A 121 6.89 0.86 34.82
N ASP A 122 7.78 1.83 35.00
CA ASP A 122 7.80 3.10 34.26
C ASP A 122 9.08 3.20 33.41
N LEU A 123 9.29 2.21 32.55
CA LEU A 123 10.39 2.25 31.59
C LEU A 123 10.17 3.43 30.62
N VAL A 124 11.22 4.24 30.43
CA VAL A 124 11.16 5.44 29.60
C VAL A 124 11.03 5.07 28.12
N LEU A 125 10.00 5.60 27.46
CA LEU A 125 9.81 5.45 26.02
C LEU A 125 10.89 6.22 25.25
N SER A 126 11.45 5.57 24.23
CA SER A 126 12.49 6.18 23.41
C SER A 126 11.86 7.07 22.33
N LYS A 127 12.45 8.25 22.10
CA LYS A 127 12.07 9.12 20.97
C LYS A 127 12.64 8.56 19.67
N ILE A 128 11.99 7.52 19.16
CA ILE A 128 12.40 6.84 17.93
C ILE A 128 11.64 7.46 16.75
N LEU A 129 12.37 8.03 15.81
CA LEU A 129 11.77 8.54 14.57
C LEU A 129 11.66 7.37 13.57
N LEU A 130 10.44 7.05 13.15
CA LEU A 130 10.16 5.94 12.25
C LEU A 130 10.71 6.25 10.83
N PRO A 131 11.61 5.42 10.28
CA PRO A 131 12.08 5.60 8.91
C PRO A 131 10.99 5.30 7.91
N VAL A 132 10.67 6.29 7.07
CA VAL A 132 9.66 6.14 6.01
C VAL A 132 10.06 4.97 5.11
N GLY A 133 9.12 4.05 4.85
CA GLY A 133 9.33 2.89 3.98
C GLY A 133 10.07 1.71 4.63
N ILE A 134 10.44 1.78 5.92
CA ILE A 134 11.15 0.67 6.61
C ILE A 134 10.44 -0.66 6.49
N SER A 135 9.12 -0.67 6.64
CA SER A 135 8.32 -1.88 6.51
C SER A 135 8.40 -2.46 5.09
N PHE A 136 8.42 -1.62 4.06
CA PHE A 136 8.45 -2.04 2.65
C PHE A 136 9.82 -2.59 2.23
N PHE A 137 10.90 -1.86 2.50
CA PHE A 137 12.23 -2.34 2.10
C PHE A 137 12.67 -3.57 2.92
N THR A 138 12.28 -3.67 4.20
CA THR A 138 12.54 -4.86 5.03
C THR A 138 11.90 -6.09 4.41
N PHE A 139 10.63 -5.99 3.97
CA PHE A 139 9.92 -7.11 3.36
C PHE A 139 10.54 -7.54 2.02
N GLN A 140 10.95 -6.58 1.19
CA GLN A 140 11.62 -6.87 -0.08
C GLN A 140 12.99 -7.48 0.10
N GLN A 141 13.75 -7.04 1.12
CA GLN A 141 15.04 -7.62 1.46
C GLN A 141 14.89 -9.05 2.00
N ILE A 142 13.87 -9.32 2.82
CA ILE A 142 13.54 -10.68 3.27
C ILE A 142 13.15 -11.57 2.09
N ALA A 143 12.28 -11.08 1.18
CA ALA A 143 11.95 -11.82 -0.04
C ALA A 143 13.20 -12.17 -0.85
N TRP A 144 14.06 -11.17 -1.11
CA TRP A 144 15.32 -11.37 -1.81
C TRP A 144 16.21 -12.45 -1.16
N LEU A 145 16.35 -12.43 0.17
CA LEU A 145 17.11 -13.43 0.91
C LEU A 145 16.53 -14.83 0.76
N VAL A 146 15.20 -14.97 0.91
CA VAL A 146 14.50 -16.25 0.80
C VAL A 146 14.63 -16.81 -0.61
N ASP A 147 14.41 -15.98 -1.63
CA ASP A 147 14.49 -16.39 -3.03
C ASP A 147 15.95 -16.72 -3.42
N SER A 148 16.92 -15.95 -2.92
CA SER A 148 18.35 -16.26 -3.12
C SER A 148 18.75 -17.56 -2.45
N TRP A 149 18.22 -17.86 -1.26
CA TRP A 149 18.46 -19.14 -0.60
C TRP A 149 17.82 -20.31 -1.35
N ARG A 150 16.69 -20.09 -2.03
CA ARG A 150 16.05 -21.07 -2.92
C ARG A 150 16.75 -21.21 -4.28
N GLY A 151 17.71 -20.34 -4.61
CA GLY A 151 18.37 -20.29 -5.91
C GLY A 151 17.52 -19.63 -7.01
N GLU A 152 16.50 -18.87 -6.65
CA GLU A 152 15.54 -18.27 -7.59
C GLU A 152 16.03 -16.92 -8.14
N THR A 153 17.00 -16.26 -7.50
CA THR A 153 17.48 -14.91 -7.89
C THR A 153 18.50 -14.89 -9.04
N GLY A 154 18.81 -16.03 -9.68
CA GLY A 154 19.68 -16.10 -10.86
C GLY A 154 21.02 -15.36 -10.71
N GLU A 155 21.56 -14.87 -11.83
CA GLU A 155 22.86 -14.18 -11.90
C GLU A 155 22.77 -12.64 -11.75
N TYR A 156 21.68 -12.11 -11.18
CA TYR A 156 21.49 -10.65 -11.07
C TYR A 156 22.66 -9.95 -10.38
N GLY A 157 23.08 -8.79 -10.88
CA GLY A 157 24.20 -8.01 -10.33
C GLY A 157 23.81 -7.09 -9.16
N PHE A 158 24.79 -6.47 -8.51
CA PHE A 158 24.52 -5.58 -7.36
C PHE A 158 23.64 -4.40 -7.75
N LEU A 159 23.88 -3.84 -8.95
CA LEU A 159 23.07 -2.75 -9.48
C LEU A 159 21.60 -3.14 -9.68
N ASP A 160 21.34 -4.37 -10.15
CA ASP A 160 19.97 -4.85 -10.35
C ASP A 160 19.24 -5.02 -9.01
N TYR A 161 19.93 -5.55 -8.00
CA TYR A 161 19.40 -5.65 -6.63
C TYR A 161 19.16 -4.27 -5.99
N VAL A 162 20.09 -3.33 -6.14
CA VAL A 162 19.91 -1.97 -5.63
C VAL A 162 18.70 -1.33 -6.29
N LEU A 163 18.60 -1.35 -7.63
CA LEU A 163 17.44 -0.86 -8.36
C LEU A 163 16.15 -1.52 -7.89
N PHE A 164 16.14 -2.85 -7.81
CA PHE A 164 14.99 -3.61 -7.29
C PHE A 164 14.58 -3.12 -5.90
N THR A 165 15.53 -2.82 -5.02
CA THR A 165 15.26 -2.36 -3.66
C THR A 165 14.76 -0.92 -3.64
N VAL A 166 15.38 -0.02 -4.43
CA VAL A 166 15.21 1.42 -4.26
C VAL A 166 14.28 2.06 -5.29
N TYR A 167 13.83 1.35 -6.31
CA TYR A 167 13.01 1.90 -7.41
C TYR A 167 11.90 2.83 -6.92
N PHE A 168 12.05 4.14 -7.19
CA PHE A 168 11.28 5.17 -6.50
C PHE A 168 9.76 5.10 -6.70
N PRO A 169 9.21 4.62 -7.84
CA PRO A 169 7.77 4.48 -7.98
C PRO A 169 7.15 3.60 -6.89
N LYS A 170 7.91 2.63 -6.34
CA LYS A 170 7.41 1.71 -5.32
C LYS A 170 8.02 1.85 -3.92
N ILE A 171 9.16 2.55 -3.77
CA ILE A 171 9.98 2.47 -2.54
C ILE A 171 9.25 2.85 -1.25
N ALA A 172 8.36 3.84 -1.28
CA ALA A 172 7.69 4.31 -0.07
C ALA A 172 6.46 3.45 0.29
N MET A 173 5.60 3.18 -0.68
CA MET A 173 4.26 2.64 -0.46
C MET A 173 3.61 2.09 -1.75
N GLY A 174 4.41 1.76 -2.77
CA GLY A 174 3.84 1.23 -4.02
C GLY A 174 3.58 -0.27 -3.96
N PRO A 175 3.16 -0.86 -5.09
CA PRO A 175 2.97 -2.31 -5.19
C PRO A 175 4.22 -3.09 -4.74
N ILE A 176 4.04 -4.14 -3.94
CA ILE A 176 5.14 -4.99 -3.48
C ILE A 176 5.63 -5.84 -4.66
N LEU A 177 6.71 -5.38 -5.26
CA LEU A 177 7.32 -5.93 -6.46
C LEU A 177 8.22 -7.13 -6.13
N LEU A 178 8.21 -8.15 -6.99
CA LEU A 178 9.08 -9.32 -6.87
C LEU A 178 10.19 -9.26 -7.92
N HIS A 179 11.35 -9.85 -7.63
CA HIS A 179 12.55 -9.64 -8.45
C HIS A 179 12.35 -10.15 -9.89
N TRP A 180 11.65 -11.28 -10.06
CA TRP A 180 11.36 -11.90 -11.36
C TRP A 180 10.35 -11.12 -12.20
N GLU A 181 9.60 -10.20 -11.60
CA GLU A 181 8.70 -9.32 -12.34
C GLU A 181 9.43 -8.09 -12.86
N PHE A 182 10.45 -7.61 -12.15
CA PHE A 182 11.07 -6.31 -12.41
C PHE A 182 12.39 -6.40 -13.16
N ILE A 183 13.33 -7.21 -12.67
CA ILE A 183 14.69 -7.21 -13.19
C ILE A 183 14.74 -7.64 -14.66
N PRO A 184 13.98 -8.65 -15.12
CA PRO A 184 13.94 -8.99 -16.54
C PRO A 184 13.53 -7.82 -17.45
N GLN A 185 12.64 -6.94 -16.99
CA GLN A 185 12.23 -5.75 -17.75
C GLN A 185 13.36 -4.72 -17.90
N LEU A 186 14.32 -4.67 -16.97
CA LEU A 186 15.49 -3.79 -17.04
C LEU A 186 16.53 -4.27 -18.07
N TRP A 187 16.52 -5.57 -18.39
CA TRP A 187 17.47 -6.19 -19.31
C TRP A 187 16.94 -6.23 -20.75
N ASP A 188 15.61 -6.20 -20.90
CA ASP A 188 14.91 -6.20 -22.18
C ASP A 188 15.29 -4.99 -23.05
N GLU A 189 15.90 -5.29 -24.20
CA GLU A 189 16.39 -4.27 -25.15
C GLU A 189 15.25 -3.47 -25.78
N SER A 190 14.09 -4.11 -25.96
CA SER A 190 12.92 -3.48 -26.59
C SER A 190 12.35 -2.34 -25.76
N ARG A 191 12.66 -2.29 -24.46
CA ARG A 191 12.18 -1.28 -23.50
C ARG A 191 13.13 -0.09 -23.34
N ARG A 192 14.31 -0.10 -23.98
CA ARG A 192 15.36 0.93 -23.82
C ARG A 192 14.99 2.27 -24.47
N ASN A 193 14.24 2.24 -25.58
CA ASN A 193 13.84 3.44 -26.30
C ASN A 193 12.49 3.97 -25.82
N MET A 194 12.35 5.29 -25.72
CA MET A 194 11.08 5.91 -25.33
C MET A 194 9.97 5.50 -26.30
N ASN A 195 8.89 4.94 -25.76
CA ASN A 195 7.72 4.56 -26.54
C ASN A 195 6.57 5.57 -26.30
N PRO A 196 6.11 6.29 -27.33
CA PRO A 196 5.04 7.29 -27.18
C PRO A 196 3.71 6.72 -26.66
N GLU A 197 3.39 5.46 -26.99
CA GLU A 197 2.19 4.80 -26.49
C GLU A 197 2.30 4.55 -24.98
N HIS A 198 3.43 4.03 -24.51
CA HIS A 198 3.69 3.83 -23.08
C HIS A 198 3.72 5.16 -22.32
N MET A 199 4.32 6.20 -22.87
CA MET A 199 4.34 7.55 -22.30
C MET A 199 2.92 8.12 -22.16
N SER A 200 2.12 8.09 -23.24
CA SER A 200 0.74 8.61 -23.22
C SER A 200 -0.14 7.84 -22.24
N LYS A 201 -0.09 6.50 -22.24
CA LYS A 201 -0.81 5.65 -21.26
C LYS A 201 -0.34 5.95 -19.84
N GLY A 202 0.96 6.10 -19.64
CA GLY A 202 1.55 6.44 -18.35
C GLY A 202 1.02 7.75 -17.80
N LEU A 203 0.94 8.79 -18.62
CA LEU A 203 0.36 10.09 -18.26
C LEU A 203 -1.13 10.00 -17.91
N MET A 204 -1.91 9.21 -18.66
CA MET A 204 -3.33 9.01 -18.36
C MET A 204 -3.53 8.31 -17.01
N VAL A 205 -2.77 7.26 -16.72
CA VAL A 205 -2.84 6.56 -15.44
C VAL A 205 -2.36 7.46 -14.30
N PHE A 206 -1.27 8.19 -14.50
CA PHE A 206 -0.76 9.14 -13.53
C PHE A 206 -1.79 10.24 -13.20
N ALA A 207 -2.46 10.80 -14.21
CA ALA A 207 -3.49 11.83 -14.02
C ALA A 207 -4.68 11.34 -13.20
N VAL A 208 -5.18 10.13 -13.49
CA VAL A 208 -6.27 9.53 -12.70
C VAL A 208 -5.82 9.24 -11.27
N GLY A 209 -4.61 8.70 -11.09
CA GLY A 209 -4.07 8.46 -9.75
C GLY A 209 -3.92 9.74 -8.94
N LEU A 210 -3.42 10.81 -9.56
CA LEU A 210 -3.28 12.12 -8.95
C LEU A 210 -4.65 12.71 -8.58
N PHE A 211 -5.64 12.61 -9.46
CA PHE A 211 -7.01 13.06 -9.19
C PHE A 211 -7.65 12.31 -8.01
N LYS A 212 -7.50 10.97 -7.95
CA LYS A 212 -7.98 10.17 -6.82
C LYS A 212 -7.34 10.63 -5.49
N LYS A 213 -6.02 10.85 -5.48
CA LYS A 213 -5.29 11.28 -4.29
C LYS A 213 -5.65 12.70 -3.85
N VAL A 214 -5.60 13.65 -4.78
CA VAL A 214 -5.62 15.09 -4.48
C VAL A 214 -7.03 15.63 -4.33
N ILE A 215 -7.98 15.11 -5.11
CA ILE A 215 -9.35 15.61 -5.11
C ILE A 215 -10.25 14.68 -4.30
N LEU A 216 -10.33 13.40 -4.67
CA LEU A 216 -11.31 12.49 -4.05
C LEU A 216 -10.94 12.12 -2.61
N ALA A 217 -9.69 11.73 -2.35
CA ALA A 217 -9.28 11.33 -1.01
C ALA A 217 -9.24 12.53 -0.04
N GLU A 218 -8.74 13.68 -0.50
CA GLU A 218 -8.65 14.90 0.32
C GLU A 218 -10.04 15.42 0.73
N PHE A 219 -11.03 15.30 -0.16
CA PHE A 219 -12.41 15.68 0.14
C PHE A 219 -12.96 14.98 1.40
N PHE A 220 -12.63 13.70 1.61
CA PHE A 220 -13.05 12.93 2.78
C PHE A 220 -12.12 13.07 3.99
N ALA A 221 -10.90 13.59 3.82
CA ALA A 221 -9.88 13.61 4.86
C ALA A 221 -10.28 14.46 6.08
N SER A 222 -10.75 15.69 5.87
CA SER A 222 -11.16 16.58 6.96
C SER A 222 -12.40 16.06 7.73
N PRO A 223 -13.48 15.60 7.06
CA PRO A 223 -14.62 14.98 7.74
C PRO A 223 -14.31 13.72 8.54
N VAL A 224 -13.40 12.88 8.03
CA VAL A 224 -12.93 11.72 8.77
C VAL A 224 -12.15 12.15 10.01
N ALA A 225 -11.19 13.08 9.86
CA ALA A 225 -10.41 13.57 10.99
C ALA A 225 -11.30 14.17 12.08
N TRP A 226 -12.30 14.98 11.69
CA TRP A 226 -13.29 15.52 12.63
C TRP A 226 -14.07 14.41 13.34
N GLY A 227 -14.52 13.40 12.59
CA GLY A 227 -15.32 12.31 13.14
C GLY A 227 -14.60 11.50 14.21
N TYR A 228 -13.32 11.15 13.98
CA TYR A 228 -12.52 10.42 14.97
C TYR A 228 -12.01 11.31 16.11
N ALA A 229 -11.86 12.61 15.90
CA ALA A 229 -11.54 13.55 16.98
C ALA A 229 -12.71 13.76 17.96
N GLN A 230 -13.95 13.55 17.52
CA GLN A 230 -15.16 13.90 18.27
C GLN A 230 -16.18 12.75 18.33
N VAL A 231 -15.69 11.51 18.50
CA VAL A 231 -16.53 10.29 18.48
C VAL A 231 -17.72 10.38 19.44
N GLU A 232 -17.55 11.01 20.60
CA GLU A 232 -18.61 11.12 21.62
C GLU A 232 -19.80 11.98 21.15
N MET A 233 -19.56 12.91 20.22
CA MET A 233 -20.56 13.84 19.71
C MET A 233 -21.20 13.38 18.39
N LEU A 234 -20.80 12.23 17.85
CA LEU A 234 -21.38 11.71 16.63
C LEU A 234 -22.83 11.27 16.84
N SER A 235 -23.72 11.75 15.99
CA SER A 235 -25.01 11.09 15.77
C SER A 235 -24.80 9.73 15.09
N SER A 236 -25.82 8.88 15.06
CA SER A 236 -25.73 7.60 14.34
C SER A 236 -25.57 7.80 12.83
N THR A 237 -26.18 8.85 12.27
CA THR A 237 -26.00 9.23 10.86
C THR A 237 -24.57 9.72 10.60
N ASP A 238 -24.00 10.54 11.49
CA ASP A 238 -22.62 11.00 11.36
C ASP A 238 -21.65 9.81 11.42
N ALA A 239 -21.83 8.90 12.38
CA ALA A 239 -20.99 7.71 12.52
C ALA A 239 -21.02 6.83 11.25
N PHE A 240 -22.20 6.64 10.66
CA PHE A 240 -22.34 5.89 9.40
C PHE A 240 -21.64 6.58 8.24
N LEU A 241 -21.84 7.89 8.07
CA LEU A 241 -21.23 8.64 6.98
C LEU A 241 -19.71 8.82 7.17
N VAL A 242 -19.21 8.98 8.39
CA VAL A 242 -17.77 9.01 8.71
C VAL A 242 -17.13 7.66 8.39
N MET A 243 -17.80 6.55 8.72
CA MET A 243 -17.32 5.20 8.37
C MET A 243 -17.18 5.03 6.85
N LEU A 244 -18.19 5.44 6.08
CA LEU A 244 -18.14 5.41 4.62
C LEU A 244 -17.09 6.36 4.04
N ALA A 245 -17.01 7.59 4.57
CA ALA A 245 -16.01 8.58 4.18
C ALA A 245 -14.59 8.04 4.39
N TYR A 246 -14.34 7.34 5.50
CA TYR A 246 -13.05 6.73 5.75
C TYR A 246 -12.73 5.59 4.76
N ALA A 247 -13.71 4.74 4.43
CA ALA A 247 -13.53 3.69 3.43
C ALA A 247 -13.18 4.27 2.03
N PHE A 248 -13.82 5.38 1.66
CA PHE A 248 -13.52 6.09 0.41
C PHE A 248 -12.19 6.81 0.46
N GLN A 249 -11.89 7.54 1.53
CA GLN A 249 -10.60 8.20 1.74
C GLN A 249 -9.46 7.18 1.59
N LEU A 250 -9.51 6.09 2.36
CA LEU A 250 -8.48 5.05 2.38
C LEU A 250 -8.27 4.45 0.98
N TYR A 251 -9.37 4.16 0.27
CA TYR A 251 -9.30 3.57 -1.06
C TYR A 251 -8.77 4.55 -2.11
N PHE A 252 -9.29 5.77 -2.19
CA PHE A 252 -8.85 6.75 -3.19
C PHE A 252 -7.42 7.21 -2.93
N ASP A 253 -7.02 7.34 -1.66
CA ASP A 253 -5.64 7.68 -1.31
C ASP A 253 -4.68 6.59 -1.80
N PHE A 254 -4.92 5.35 -1.39
CA PHE A 254 -3.98 4.26 -1.64
C PHE A 254 -4.02 3.75 -3.09
N SER A 255 -5.22 3.61 -3.68
CA SER A 255 -5.33 3.29 -5.10
C SER A 255 -4.81 4.41 -5.99
N GLY A 256 -5.00 5.68 -5.59
CA GLY A 256 -4.44 6.84 -6.29
C GLY A 256 -2.91 6.81 -6.31
N TYR A 257 -2.27 6.50 -5.19
CA TYR A 257 -0.82 6.31 -5.14
C TYR A 257 -0.35 5.16 -6.06
N CYS A 258 -1.01 4.00 -5.99
CA CYS A 258 -0.64 2.84 -6.81
C CYS A 258 -0.80 3.14 -8.32
N ASP A 259 -1.88 3.82 -8.70
CA ASP A 259 -2.09 4.27 -10.08
C ASP A 259 -0.98 5.26 -10.50
N MET A 260 -0.63 6.26 -9.68
CA MET A 260 0.50 7.14 -9.98
C MET A 260 1.81 6.36 -10.19
N ALA A 261 2.13 5.41 -9.31
CA ALA A 261 3.32 4.57 -9.41
C ALA A 261 3.34 3.73 -10.71
N MET A 262 2.19 3.13 -11.07
CA MET A 262 2.01 2.39 -12.32
C MET A 262 2.15 3.30 -13.53
N GLY A 263 1.56 4.50 -13.50
CA GLY A 263 1.65 5.49 -14.56
C GLY A 263 3.08 5.94 -14.80
N ILE A 264 3.80 6.31 -13.75
CA ILE A 264 5.23 6.66 -13.81
C ILE A 264 6.04 5.50 -14.38
N SER A 265 5.85 4.27 -13.88
CA SER A 265 6.61 3.12 -14.38
C SER A 265 6.35 2.87 -15.85
N ARG A 266 5.09 2.99 -16.30
CA ARG A 266 4.75 2.89 -17.73
C ARG A 266 5.48 3.94 -18.56
N MET A 267 5.67 5.16 -18.07
CA MET A 267 6.47 6.17 -18.78
C MET A 267 7.94 5.74 -18.94
N PHE A 268 8.49 4.92 -18.04
CA PHE A 268 9.82 4.29 -18.14
C PHE A 268 9.83 3.00 -18.99
N ASN A 269 8.73 2.65 -19.67
CA ASN A 269 8.49 1.34 -20.30
C ASN A 269 8.58 0.15 -19.32
N LEU A 270 8.35 0.39 -18.03
CA LEU A 270 8.34 -0.63 -16.99
C LEU A 270 6.92 -0.83 -16.47
N GLU A 271 6.63 -2.04 -16.02
CA GLU A 271 5.30 -2.42 -15.56
C GLU A 271 5.35 -2.80 -14.08
N LEU A 272 4.47 -2.16 -13.31
CA LEU A 272 4.19 -2.56 -11.93
C LEU A 272 2.88 -3.35 -11.88
N PRO A 273 2.79 -4.40 -11.04
CA PRO A 273 1.56 -5.16 -10.88
C PRO A 273 0.46 -4.27 -10.27
N PRO A 274 -0.81 -4.48 -10.66
CA PRO A 274 -1.93 -3.78 -10.06
C PRO A 274 -2.06 -4.17 -8.58
N ASN A 275 -2.50 -3.22 -7.75
CA ASN A 275 -2.70 -3.47 -6.32
C ASN A 275 -4.18 -3.54 -5.91
N PHE A 276 -5.09 -3.04 -6.77
CA PHE A 276 -6.53 -3.02 -6.54
C PHE A 276 -7.33 -3.52 -7.74
N ASP A 277 -8.41 -4.23 -7.46
CA ASP A 277 -9.41 -4.67 -8.44
C ASP A 277 -10.85 -4.49 -7.90
N SER A 278 -11.34 -3.25 -7.85
CA SER A 278 -12.70 -2.89 -7.39
C SER A 278 -13.12 -3.63 -6.10
N PRO A 279 -12.37 -3.49 -5.00
CA PRO A 279 -12.50 -4.34 -3.81
C PRO A 279 -13.88 -4.31 -3.15
N TYR A 280 -14.59 -3.18 -3.25
CA TYR A 280 -15.92 -3.04 -2.65
C TYR A 280 -17.05 -3.73 -3.44
N LYS A 281 -16.75 -4.32 -4.60
CA LYS A 281 -17.66 -5.24 -5.31
C LYS A 281 -17.66 -6.67 -4.73
N ALA A 282 -16.76 -6.95 -3.79
CA ALA A 282 -16.54 -8.30 -3.28
C ALA A 282 -17.81 -8.91 -2.67
N LEU A 283 -18.03 -10.20 -2.96
CA LEU A 283 -19.17 -10.98 -2.43
C LEU A 283 -18.81 -11.80 -1.18
N SER A 284 -17.55 -11.79 -0.78
CA SER A 284 -17.09 -12.47 0.43
C SER A 284 -15.81 -11.83 0.97
N PRO A 285 -15.45 -12.06 2.26
CA PRO A 285 -14.16 -11.67 2.80
C PRO A 285 -12.97 -12.26 2.02
N VAL A 286 -13.11 -13.46 1.45
CA VAL A 286 -12.07 -14.08 0.61
C VAL A 286 -11.90 -13.30 -0.70
N ASP A 287 -13.01 -12.96 -1.37
CA ASP A 287 -13.01 -12.19 -2.62
C ASP A 287 -12.46 -10.76 -2.40
N PHE A 288 -12.78 -10.14 -1.25
CA PHE A 288 -12.26 -8.83 -0.89
C PHE A 288 -10.73 -8.80 -0.89
N TRP A 289 -10.07 -9.76 -0.24
CA TRP A 289 -8.60 -9.83 -0.16
C TRP A 289 -7.92 -10.27 -1.45
N LYS A 290 -8.68 -10.81 -2.42
CA LYS A 290 -8.20 -11.01 -3.80
C LYS A 290 -8.20 -9.71 -4.61
N ARG A 291 -8.87 -8.67 -4.14
CA ARG A 291 -9.10 -7.39 -4.83
C ARG A 291 -8.47 -6.19 -4.11
N TRP A 292 -8.22 -6.30 -2.81
CA TRP A 292 -7.60 -5.26 -1.98
C TRP A 292 -6.13 -5.58 -1.72
N HIS A 293 -5.26 -4.60 -1.93
CA HIS A 293 -3.82 -4.70 -1.68
C HIS A 293 -3.20 -6.02 -2.19
N MET A 294 -3.50 -6.38 -3.44
CA MET A 294 -3.24 -7.69 -4.03
C MET A 294 -1.77 -8.12 -3.93
N THR A 295 -0.84 -7.15 -4.06
CA THR A 295 0.60 -7.44 -3.96
C THR A 295 1.06 -7.82 -2.55
N LEU A 296 0.44 -7.27 -1.51
CA LEU A 296 0.67 -7.69 -0.12
C LEU A 296 0.08 -9.07 0.13
N THR A 297 -1.16 -9.32 -0.31
CA THR A 297 -1.76 -10.66 -0.22
C THR A 297 -0.86 -11.71 -0.89
N ARG A 298 -0.32 -11.40 -2.07
CA ARG A 298 0.64 -12.26 -2.78
C ARG A 298 1.92 -12.48 -1.98
N PHE A 299 2.51 -11.42 -1.42
CA PHE A 299 3.71 -11.50 -0.60
C PHE A 299 3.46 -12.40 0.62
N LEU A 300 2.44 -12.13 1.43
CA LEU A 300 2.11 -12.90 2.63
C LEU A 300 1.83 -14.37 2.29
N ARG A 301 1.15 -14.63 1.17
CA ARG A 301 0.91 -15.99 0.69
C ARG A 301 2.22 -16.71 0.35
N THR A 302 3.13 -16.04 -0.33
CA THR A 302 4.39 -16.61 -0.85
C THR A 302 5.41 -16.86 0.26
N TYR A 303 5.57 -15.90 1.18
CA TYR A 303 6.65 -15.93 2.18
C TYR A 303 6.21 -16.35 3.57
N ILE A 304 4.91 -16.44 3.86
CA ILE A 304 4.39 -16.88 5.16
C ILE A 304 3.48 -18.10 5.01
N TYR A 305 2.39 -17.99 4.23
CA TYR A 305 1.37 -19.03 4.15
C TYR A 305 1.90 -20.37 3.59
N PHE A 306 2.55 -20.35 2.42
CA PHE A 306 3.06 -21.57 1.80
C PHE A 306 4.19 -22.24 2.60
N PRO A 307 5.19 -21.50 3.13
CA PRO A 307 6.20 -22.08 4.03
C PRO A 307 5.62 -22.77 5.27
N LEU A 308 4.49 -22.31 5.80
CA LEU A 308 3.79 -22.96 6.93
C LEU A 308 3.02 -24.23 6.56
N GLY A 309 3.09 -24.67 5.30
CA GLY A 309 2.41 -25.84 4.74
C GLY A 309 1.15 -25.53 3.95
N GLY A 310 0.78 -24.24 3.83
CA GLY A 310 -0.42 -23.79 3.13
C GLY A 310 -1.66 -24.57 3.55
N SER A 311 -2.40 -25.07 2.55
CA SER A 311 -3.59 -25.91 2.76
C SER A 311 -3.30 -27.43 2.75
N ARG A 312 -2.01 -27.84 2.70
CA ARG A 312 -1.63 -29.25 2.47
C ARG A 312 -1.57 -30.10 3.74
N LYS A 313 -1.55 -29.46 4.92
CA LYS A 313 -1.40 -30.12 6.23
C LYS A 313 -2.73 -30.25 7.01
N GLY A 314 -3.84 -30.40 6.29
CA GLY A 314 -5.18 -30.56 6.86
C GLY A 314 -5.90 -29.26 7.20
N THR A 315 -7.18 -29.40 7.56
CA THR A 315 -8.13 -28.29 7.75
C THR A 315 -7.76 -27.39 8.93
N VAL A 316 -7.42 -27.97 10.09
CA VAL A 316 -7.04 -27.19 11.29
C VAL A 316 -5.80 -26.34 11.01
N ARG A 317 -4.76 -26.94 10.42
CA ARG A 317 -3.52 -26.21 10.08
C ARG A 317 -3.77 -25.11 9.05
N THR A 318 -4.71 -25.32 8.12
CA THR A 318 -5.13 -24.29 7.16
C THR A 318 -5.69 -23.07 7.87
N TYR A 319 -6.61 -23.25 8.84
CA TYR A 319 -7.19 -22.14 9.59
C TYR A 319 -6.16 -21.44 10.49
N VAL A 320 -5.29 -22.20 11.15
CA VAL A 320 -4.17 -21.62 11.93
C VAL A 320 -3.25 -20.79 11.02
N ASN A 321 -2.91 -21.29 9.83
CA ASN A 321 -2.08 -20.56 8.88
C ASN A 321 -2.76 -19.27 8.38
N ILE A 322 -4.08 -19.29 8.14
CA ILE A 322 -4.86 -18.09 7.79
C ILE A 322 -4.79 -17.06 8.92
N MET A 323 -5.01 -17.48 10.17
CA MET A 323 -4.93 -16.59 11.33
C MET A 323 -3.53 -15.99 11.48
N ILE A 324 -2.47 -16.79 11.35
CA ILE A 324 -1.08 -16.30 11.41
C ILE A 324 -0.84 -15.23 10.34
N VAL A 325 -1.28 -15.47 9.10
CA VAL A 325 -1.10 -14.51 7.99
C VAL A 325 -1.78 -13.18 8.29
N PHE A 326 -3.02 -13.18 8.78
CA PHE A 326 -3.72 -11.93 9.07
C PHE A 326 -3.22 -11.23 10.34
N LEU A 327 -2.81 -11.96 11.36
CA LEU A 327 -2.17 -11.37 12.54
C LEU A 327 -0.83 -10.72 12.17
N ALA A 328 -0.03 -11.39 11.33
CA ALA A 328 1.19 -10.82 10.78
C ALA A 328 0.90 -9.58 9.91
N SER A 329 -0.18 -9.60 9.12
CA SER A 329 -0.65 -8.45 8.35
C SER A 329 -1.05 -7.28 9.25
N GLY A 330 -1.85 -7.53 10.29
CA GLY A 330 -2.23 -6.52 11.29
C GLY A 330 -1.00 -5.90 11.96
N LEU A 331 -0.10 -6.72 12.49
CA LEU A 331 1.16 -6.24 13.06
C LEU A 331 1.98 -5.43 12.06
N TRP A 332 2.05 -5.84 10.79
CA TRP A 332 2.76 -5.10 9.76
C TRP A 332 2.20 -3.70 9.55
N HIS A 333 0.89 -3.48 9.68
CA HIS A 333 0.29 -2.16 9.52
C HIS A 333 0.73 -1.18 10.61
N GLY A 334 0.71 -1.57 11.89
CA GLY A 334 1.12 -0.68 12.97
C GLY A 334 1.26 -1.38 14.32
N ALA A 335 1.89 -0.67 15.26
CA ALA A 335 2.17 -1.16 16.61
C ALA A 335 1.05 -0.76 17.59
N ASN A 336 -0.18 -1.24 17.34
CA ASN A 336 -1.35 -0.96 18.17
C ASN A 336 -2.25 -2.20 18.24
N TRP A 337 -2.93 -2.40 19.38
CA TRP A 337 -3.92 -3.45 19.57
C TRP A 337 -5.09 -3.38 18.58
N THR A 338 -5.43 -2.19 18.07
CA THR A 338 -6.43 -2.01 17.02
C THR A 338 -6.09 -2.79 15.75
N PHE A 339 -4.82 -2.77 15.32
CA PHE A 339 -4.37 -3.54 14.15
C PHE A 339 -4.34 -5.05 14.38
N ILE A 340 -3.99 -5.48 15.60
CA ILE A 340 -4.03 -6.90 15.97
C ILE A 340 -5.47 -7.41 15.93
N LEU A 341 -6.41 -6.66 16.52
CA LEU A 341 -7.84 -6.99 16.48
C LEU A 341 -8.37 -6.99 15.05
N TRP A 342 -8.02 -5.99 14.25
CA TRP A 342 -8.37 -5.93 12.83
C TRP A 342 -7.88 -7.17 12.05
N GLY A 343 -6.62 -7.58 12.27
CA GLY A 343 -6.06 -8.79 11.67
C GLY A 343 -6.82 -10.04 12.14
N ALA A 344 -7.07 -10.17 13.44
CA ALA A 344 -7.82 -11.29 13.99
C ALA A 344 -9.24 -11.41 13.38
N LEU A 345 -9.95 -10.29 13.22
CA LEU A 345 -11.29 -10.26 12.63
C LEU A 345 -11.28 -10.69 11.16
N HIS A 346 -10.34 -10.19 10.35
CA HIS A 346 -10.23 -10.63 8.96
C HIS A 346 -9.81 -12.09 8.82
N GLY A 347 -8.91 -12.57 9.68
CA GLY A 347 -8.52 -13.98 9.74
C GLY A 347 -9.70 -14.89 10.08
N ALA A 348 -10.48 -14.51 11.10
CA ALA A 348 -11.68 -15.24 11.50
C ALA A 348 -12.73 -15.23 10.38
N ALA A 349 -12.99 -14.08 9.76
CA ALA A 349 -13.94 -13.96 8.65
C ALA A 349 -13.51 -14.80 7.44
N GLN A 350 -12.21 -14.86 7.12
CA GLN A 350 -11.71 -15.69 6.03
C GLN A 350 -11.82 -17.19 6.35
N ALA A 351 -11.52 -17.59 7.60
CA ALA A 351 -11.69 -18.97 8.05
C ALA A 351 -13.16 -19.40 8.05
N LEU A 352 -14.07 -18.57 8.58
CA LEU A 352 -15.50 -18.81 8.60
C LEU A 352 -16.10 -18.88 7.20
N ASN A 353 -15.78 -17.92 6.32
CA ASN A 353 -16.27 -17.95 4.94
C ASN A 353 -15.81 -19.20 4.19
N ARG A 354 -14.58 -19.67 4.44
CA ARG A 354 -14.07 -20.93 3.90
C ARG A 354 -14.80 -22.16 4.48
N ALA A 355 -15.09 -22.16 5.78
CA ALA A 355 -15.79 -23.28 6.43
C ALA A 355 -17.24 -23.42 5.94
N PHE A 356 -17.90 -22.29 5.66
CA PHE A 356 -19.29 -22.22 5.23
C PHE A 356 -19.46 -21.79 3.77
N GLU A 357 -18.46 -22.05 2.91
CA GLU A 357 -18.43 -21.57 1.53
C GLU A 357 -19.68 -22.01 0.74
N LYS A 358 -20.11 -23.26 0.92
CA LYS A 358 -21.30 -23.80 0.23
C LYS A 358 -22.58 -23.07 0.65
N GLN A 359 -22.78 -22.87 1.95
CA GLN A 359 -23.94 -22.19 2.50
C GLN A 359 -23.92 -20.71 2.13
N TRP A 360 -22.75 -20.07 2.18
CA TRP A 360 -22.57 -18.69 1.77
C TRP A 360 -22.95 -18.48 0.30
N ASN A 361 -22.49 -19.37 -0.58
CA ASN A 361 -22.76 -19.30 -2.02
C ASN A 361 -24.23 -19.55 -2.40
N GLN A 362 -25.04 -20.09 -1.49
CA GLN A 362 -26.50 -20.24 -1.68
C GLN A 362 -27.28 -18.97 -1.33
N LEU A 363 -26.68 -18.02 -0.61
CA LEU A 363 -27.31 -16.75 -0.27
C LEU A 363 -27.44 -15.85 -1.51
N HIS A 364 -28.47 -15.01 -1.52
CA HIS A 364 -28.67 -14.04 -2.59
C HIS A 364 -27.47 -13.07 -2.68
N THR A 365 -27.02 -12.77 -3.90
CA THR A 365 -25.84 -11.93 -4.18
C THR A 365 -25.87 -10.58 -3.46
N ALA A 366 -27.04 -9.95 -3.37
CA ALA A 366 -27.20 -8.67 -2.66
C ALA A 366 -26.89 -8.79 -1.16
N PHE A 367 -27.25 -9.91 -0.52
CA PHE A 367 -26.96 -10.15 0.89
C PHE A 367 -25.47 -10.43 1.10
N GLN A 368 -24.87 -11.27 0.26
CA GLN A 368 -23.43 -11.55 0.28
C GLN A 368 -22.60 -10.26 0.18
N TRP A 369 -22.96 -9.41 -0.78
CA TRP A 369 -22.35 -8.11 -0.98
C TRP A 369 -22.54 -7.21 0.23
N MET A 370 -23.78 -7.00 0.69
CA MET A 370 -24.08 -6.11 1.83
C MET A 370 -23.34 -6.55 3.09
N ALA A 371 -23.37 -7.85 3.41
CA ALA A 371 -22.69 -8.39 4.59
C ALA A 371 -21.16 -8.22 4.49
N THR A 372 -20.57 -8.47 3.32
CA THR A 372 -19.14 -8.26 3.09
C THR A 372 -18.76 -6.78 3.18
N PHE A 373 -19.54 -5.91 2.53
CA PHE A 373 -19.32 -4.47 2.51
C PHE A 373 -19.40 -3.89 3.92
N LEU A 374 -20.44 -4.21 4.69
CA LEU A 374 -20.59 -3.75 6.07
C LEU A 374 -19.47 -4.29 6.97
N PHE A 375 -19.12 -5.58 6.86
CA PHE A 375 -18.01 -6.15 7.63
C PHE A 375 -16.68 -5.43 7.37
N VAL A 376 -16.37 -5.15 6.10
CA VAL A 376 -15.16 -4.40 5.72
C VAL A 376 -15.19 -2.98 6.27
N ASN A 377 -16.32 -2.28 6.16
CA ASN A 377 -16.44 -0.91 6.70
C ASN A 377 -16.32 -0.87 8.23
N MET A 378 -16.91 -1.82 8.95
CA MET A 378 -16.79 -1.91 10.41
C MET A 378 -15.36 -2.24 10.86
N THR A 379 -14.66 -3.12 10.13
CA THR A 379 -13.24 -3.40 10.40
C THR A 379 -12.37 -2.19 10.08
N TRP A 380 -12.71 -1.38 9.08
CA TRP A 380 -12.05 -0.09 8.84
C TRP A 380 -12.18 0.91 9.98
N VAL A 381 -13.30 0.91 10.72
CA VAL A 381 -13.42 1.71 11.95
C VAL A 381 -12.36 1.33 12.98
N ILE A 382 -12.14 0.03 13.16
CA ILE A 382 -11.13 -0.49 14.08
C ILE A 382 -9.73 -0.12 13.59
N PHE A 383 -9.47 -0.25 12.29
CA PHE A 383 -8.18 0.09 11.69
C PHE A 383 -7.81 1.56 11.84
N ARG A 384 -8.80 2.47 11.76
CA ARG A 384 -8.56 3.92 11.89
C ARG A 384 -8.44 4.40 13.33
N ALA A 385 -9.08 3.72 14.28
CA ALA A 385 -9.14 4.19 15.65
C ALA A 385 -7.75 4.21 16.31
N ASP A 386 -7.51 5.22 17.15
CA ASP A 386 -6.26 5.37 17.91
C ASP A 386 -6.19 4.38 19.08
N SER A 387 -7.35 3.86 19.52
CA SER A 387 -7.44 2.85 20.58
C SER A 387 -8.67 1.95 20.45
N ILE A 388 -8.63 0.81 21.13
CA ILE A 388 -9.79 -0.09 21.26
C ILE A 388 -10.99 0.61 21.91
N SER A 389 -10.75 1.54 22.85
CA SER A 389 -11.80 2.32 23.50
C SER A 389 -12.53 3.22 22.49
N GLN A 390 -11.77 3.98 21.69
CA GLN A 390 -12.33 4.85 20.65
C GLN A 390 -13.09 4.03 19.60
N ALA A 391 -12.55 2.88 19.16
CA ALA A 391 -13.23 1.98 18.23
C ALA A 391 -14.58 1.49 18.79
N LYS A 392 -14.60 1.05 20.07
CA LYS A 392 -15.82 0.60 20.75
C LYS A 392 -16.85 1.72 20.85
N GLN A 393 -16.41 2.94 21.19
CA GLN A 393 -17.28 4.09 21.28
C GLN A 393 -17.88 4.47 19.93
N PHE A 394 -17.07 4.43 18.86
CA PHE A 394 -17.54 4.70 17.51
C PHE A 394 -18.63 3.70 17.08
N LEU A 395 -18.36 2.40 17.27
CA LEU A 395 -19.33 1.35 16.95
C LEU A 395 -20.61 1.48 17.80
N LYS A 396 -20.51 1.95 19.05
CA LYS A 396 -21.68 2.25 19.89
C LYS A 396 -22.54 3.37 19.29
N GLN A 397 -21.93 4.46 18.81
CA GLN A 397 -22.69 5.56 18.18
C GLN A 397 -23.40 5.11 16.90
N LEU A 398 -22.77 4.22 16.13
CA LEU A 398 -23.33 3.69 14.88
C LEU A 398 -24.67 2.97 15.10
N VAL A 399 -24.83 2.26 16.22
CA VAL A 399 -26.03 1.44 16.51
C VAL A 399 -27.00 2.09 17.50
N ARG A 400 -26.69 3.28 18.02
CA ARG A 400 -27.48 3.95 19.07
C ARG A 400 -28.86 4.40 18.57
N LEU A 401 -28.93 4.88 17.33
CA LEU A 401 -30.13 5.30 16.59
C LEU A 401 -31.04 6.32 17.31
N ASP A 402 -30.54 7.00 18.35
CA ASP A 402 -31.30 7.98 19.13
C ASP A 402 -31.21 9.40 18.56
N ASN A 403 -30.11 9.72 17.88
CA ASN A 403 -29.95 10.93 17.10
C ASN A 403 -29.55 10.58 15.66
N MET A 404 -30.40 11.01 14.71
CA MET A 404 -30.19 10.81 13.27
C MET A 404 -29.88 12.13 12.54
N GLN A 405 -29.80 13.27 13.25
CA GLN A 405 -29.51 14.56 12.65
C GLN A 405 -28.02 14.69 12.34
N LEU A 406 -27.70 15.23 11.17
CA LEU A 406 -26.31 15.51 10.78
C LEU A 406 -25.75 16.64 11.62
N SER A 407 -24.58 16.41 12.23
CA SER A 407 -23.91 17.43 13.03
C SER A 407 -23.48 18.61 12.16
N PRO A 408 -23.81 19.86 12.53
CA PRO A 408 -23.32 21.05 11.83
C PRO A 408 -21.79 21.12 11.79
N GLY A 409 -21.12 20.61 12.84
CA GLY A 409 -19.65 20.55 12.90
C GLY A 409 -19.08 19.60 11.85
N TRP A 410 -19.71 18.44 11.66
CA TRP A 410 -19.32 17.50 10.62
C TRP A 410 -19.57 18.07 9.22
N LEU A 411 -20.75 18.66 8.97
CA LEU A 411 -21.05 19.33 7.70
C LEU A 411 -20.08 20.49 7.40
N GLY A 412 -19.66 21.22 8.43
CA GLY A 412 -18.67 22.31 8.33
C GLY A 412 -17.24 21.85 8.07
N SER A 413 -16.93 20.57 8.28
CA SER A 413 -15.58 20.02 8.05
C SER A 413 -15.26 19.75 6.58
N PHE A 414 -16.29 19.69 5.71
CA PHE A 414 -16.09 19.57 4.27
C PHE A 414 -15.54 20.89 3.71
N LYS A 415 -14.24 20.90 3.40
CA LYS A 415 -13.57 22.02 2.75
C LYS A 415 -13.83 21.95 1.25
N LEU A 416 -14.93 22.55 0.81
CA LEU A 416 -15.32 22.64 -0.59
C LEU A 416 -14.77 23.93 -1.21
N VAL A 417 -13.45 24.04 -1.29
CA VAL A 417 -12.80 25.24 -1.84
C VAL A 417 -13.12 25.39 -3.34
N GLU A 418 -13.31 24.27 -4.03
CA GLU A 418 -13.57 24.21 -5.46
C GLU A 418 -15.04 24.38 -5.84
N LEU A 419 -15.99 24.29 -4.90
CA LEU A 419 -17.41 24.48 -5.23
C LEU A 419 -17.89 25.92 -4.99
N PRO A 420 -18.67 26.49 -5.94
CA PRO A 420 -19.29 27.81 -5.79
C PRO A 420 -20.02 28.01 -4.46
N LEU A 421 -19.99 29.25 -3.95
CA LEU A 421 -20.70 29.66 -2.72
C LEU A 421 -22.20 29.32 -2.73
N ALA A 422 -22.85 29.34 -3.90
CA ALA A 422 -24.25 28.96 -4.08
C ALA A 422 -24.54 27.47 -3.79
N ILE A 423 -23.52 26.62 -3.79
CA ILE A 423 -23.61 25.20 -3.45
C ILE A 423 -23.41 25.01 -1.93
N GLN A 424 -22.78 25.98 -1.26
CA GLN A 424 -22.60 25.98 0.19
C GLN A 424 -23.89 26.28 0.96
N SER A 425 -24.97 26.76 0.34
CA SER A 425 -26.29 26.88 0.97
C SER A 425 -27.05 25.56 1.04
N HIS A 426 -26.65 24.55 0.26
CA HIS A 426 -27.25 23.21 0.23
C HIS A 426 -26.28 22.11 0.69
N ARG A 427 -25.45 22.38 1.71
CA ARG A 427 -24.34 21.51 2.13
C ARG A 427 -24.74 20.05 2.34
N VAL A 428 -25.89 19.80 2.96
CA VAL A 428 -26.40 18.44 3.20
C VAL A 428 -26.58 17.68 1.88
N PHE A 429 -27.26 18.29 0.91
CA PHE A 429 -27.48 17.68 -0.41
C PHE A 429 -26.15 17.41 -1.11
N CYS A 430 -25.20 18.35 -1.05
CA CYS A 430 -23.88 18.20 -1.66
C CYS A 430 -23.08 17.06 -1.04
N VAL A 431 -23.08 16.95 0.29
CA VAL A 431 -22.39 15.88 1.00
C VAL A 431 -22.98 14.53 0.62
N VAL A 432 -24.31 14.38 0.64
CA VAL A 432 -24.98 13.14 0.24
C VAL A 432 -24.70 12.79 -1.22
N LEU A 433 -24.78 13.78 -2.12
CA LEU A 433 -24.49 13.60 -3.54
C LEU A 433 -23.05 13.15 -3.77
N ILE A 434 -22.07 13.74 -3.07
CA ILE A 434 -20.67 13.36 -3.23
C ILE A 434 -20.41 11.95 -2.69
N HIS A 435 -21.03 11.55 -1.58
CA HIS A 435 -20.97 10.15 -1.13
C HIS A 435 -21.58 9.20 -2.16
N ALA A 436 -22.70 9.57 -2.78
CA ALA A 436 -23.34 8.78 -3.82
C ALA A 436 -22.45 8.69 -5.09
N ILE A 437 -21.81 9.78 -5.50
CA ILE A 437 -20.84 9.80 -6.60
C ILE A 437 -19.63 8.93 -6.26
N ALA A 438 -19.06 9.06 -5.06
CA ALA A 438 -17.93 8.25 -4.62
C ALA A 438 -18.27 6.75 -4.63
N LEU A 439 -19.44 6.38 -4.07
CA LEU A 439 -19.94 5.01 -4.11
C LEU A 439 -20.13 4.53 -5.55
N TYR A 440 -20.74 5.34 -6.42
CA TYR A 440 -20.92 5.01 -7.83
C TYR A 440 -19.58 4.77 -8.52
N LEU A 441 -18.59 5.64 -8.31
CA LEU A 441 -17.25 5.51 -8.89
C LEU A 441 -16.60 4.20 -8.44
N VAL A 442 -16.59 3.94 -7.13
CA VAL A 442 -16.03 2.73 -6.54
C VAL A 442 -16.71 1.45 -7.05
N MET A 443 -18.03 1.51 -7.27
CA MET A 443 -18.84 0.36 -7.65
C MET A 443 -18.99 0.16 -9.16
N ASN A 444 -18.70 1.13 -10.02
CA ASN A 444 -18.99 1.02 -11.46
C ASN A 444 -17.79 1.28 -12.35
N THR A 445 -16.79 2.04 -11.90
CA THR A 445 -15.61 2.32 -12.74
C THR A 445 -14.66 1.12 -12.77
N ARG A 446 -14.01 0.92 -13.93
CA ARG A 446 -12.95 -0.08 -14.09
C ARG A 446 -11.66 0.43 -13.46
N ASN A 447 -10.83 -0.48 -12.97
CA ASN A 447 -9.52 -0.13 -12.44
C ASN A 447 -8.58 0.23 -13.58
N MET A 448 -7.60 1.10 -13.31
CA MET A 448 -6.66 1.54 -14.35
C MET A 448 -5.74 0.41 -14.85
N GLY A 449 -5.54 -0.64 -14.03
CA GLY A 449 -4.85 -1.86 -14.44
C GLY A 449 -5.58 -2.68 -15.51
N GLU A 450 -6.90 -2.53 -15.62
CA GLU A 450 -7.76 -3.28 -16.56
C GLU A 450 -8.19 -2.43 -17.77
N ALA A 451 -8.07 -1.11 -17.67
CA ALA A 451 -8.53 -0.21 -18.70
C ALA A 451 -7.60 -0.23 -19.92
N GLU A 452 -8.16 -0.55 -21.10
CA GLU A 452 -7.48 -0.31 -22.38
C GLU A 452 -7.46 1.20 -22.69
N LEU A 453 -6.41 1.86 -22.23
CA LEU A 453 -6.21 3.30 -22.42
C LEU A 453 -5.60 3.56 -23.80
N LYS A 454 -6.45 3.74 -24.81
CA LYS A 454 -6.06 4.32 -26.11
C LYS A 454 -6.07 5.85 -26.02
N PRO A 455 -5.06 6.56 -26.55
CA PRO A 455 -4.99 8.01 -26.51
C PRO A 455 -5.89 8.67 -27.56
N THR A 456 -7.19 8.73 -27.28
CA THR A 456 -8.16 9.48 -28.11
C THR A 456 -8.18 10.96 -27.71
N LEU A 457 -8.59 11.86 -28.61
CA LEU A 457 -8.68 13.30 -28.32
C LEU A 457 -9.47 13.59 -27.03
N LEU A 458 -10.61 12.93 -26.85
CA LEU A 458 -11.44 13.08 -25.65
C LEU A 458 -10.69 12.68 -24.37
N ARG A 459 -9.97 11.56 -24.40
CA ARG A 459 -9.19 11.09 -23.25
C ARG A 459 -7.99 11.99 -22.98
N SER A 460 -7.36 12.53 -24.02
CA SER A 460 -6.27 13.49 -23.89
C SER A 460 -6.75 14.81 -23.24
N ILE A 461 -7.89 15.35 -23.70
CA ILE A 461 -8.52 16.53 -23.08
C ILE A 461 -8.89 16.24 -21.63
N GLY A 462 -9.55 15.11 -21.36
CA GLY A 462 -9.88 14.69 -19.99
C GLY A 462 -8.65 14.55 -19.10
N THR A 463 -7.57 13.97 -19.61
CA THR A 463 -6.29 13.84 -18.90
C THR A 463 -5.69 15.21 -18.57
N ALA A 464 -5.69 16.14 -19.53
CA ALA A 464 -5.20 17.49 -19.32
C ALA A 464 -6.02 18.22 -18.24
N LEU A 465 -7.36 18.12 -18.30
CA LEU A 465 -8.24 18.72 -17.29
C LEU A 465 -8.00 18.14 -15.89
N LEU A 466 -7.88 16.82 -15.77
CA LEU A 466 -7.59 16.16 -14.49
C LEU A 466 -6.23 16.59 -13.92
N LEU A 467 -5.21 16.69 -14.77
CA LEU A 467 -3.88 17.15 -14.36
C LEU A 467 -3.91 18.61 -13.91
N VAL A 468 -4.49 19.51 -14.70
CA VAL A 468 -4.56 20.94 -14.35
C VAL A 468 -5.32 21.14 -13.05
N TRP A 469 -6.49 20.50 -12.90
CA TRP A 469 -7.26 20.58 -11.66
C TRP A 469 -6.44 20.06 -10.47
N SER A 470 -5.85 18.88 -10.59
CA SER A 470 -5.06 18.30 -9.50
C SER A 470 -3.83 19.14 -9.14
N VAL A 471 -3.15 19.73 -10.13
CA VAL A 471 -1.96 20.59 -9.91
C VAL A 471 -2.32 21.89 -9.20
N ILE A 472 -3.47 22.49 -9.53
CA ILE A 472 -3.97 23.70 -8.85
C ILE A 472 -4.36 23.38 -7.41
N SER A 473 -4.96 22.22 -7.15
CA SER A 473 -5.38 21.79 -5.81
C SER A 473 -4.24 21.26 -4.92
N LEU A 474 -2.97 21.23 -5.38
CA LEU A 474 -1.86 20.70 -4.57
C LEU A 474 -1.61 21.45 -3.26
N ALA A 475 -1.96 22.74 -3.19
CA ALA A 475 -1.75 23.57 -2.00
C ALA A 475 -2.59 23.15 -0.78
N GLY A 476 -3.65 22.36 -0.98
CA GLY A 476 -4.60 21.96 0.07
C GLY A 476 -4.45 20.54 0.61
N ILE A 477 -3.39 19.80 0.25
CA ILE A 477 -3.33 18.35 0.49
C ILE A 477 -2.80 17.97 1.87
N SER A 478 -3.48 17.03 2.52
CA SER A 478 -3.06 16.34 3.74
C SER A 478 -2.01 15.24 3.46
N THR A 479 -1.29 14.82 4.52
CA THR A 479 -0.29 13.75 4.41
C THR A 479 -0.92 12.42 4.00
N PHE A 480 -0.16 11.56 3.30
CA PHE A 480 -0.60 10.22 2.91
C PHE A 480 -0.99 9.38 4.13
N ILE A 481 -2.10 8.64 4.03
CA ILE A 481 -2.71 7.97 5.19
C ILE A 481 -1.81 6.90 5.82
N TYR A 482 -1.01 6.16 5.04
CA TYR A 482 -0.08 5.18 5.63
C TYR A 482 1.10 5.81 6.38
N PHE A 483 1.37 7.10 6.22
CA PHE A 483 2.37 7.75 7.07
C PHE A 483 1.87 8.02 8.48
N GLN A 484 0.58 7.80 8.75
CA GLN A 484 -0.03 7.93 10.07
C GLN A 484 0.05 6.64 10.89
N PHE A 485 0.52 5.52 10.31
CA PHE A 485 0.50 4.18 10.94
C PHE A 485 1.90 3.61 11.21
#